data_AF-B9BYT6-F1
#
_entry.id   AF-B9BYT6-F1
#
_cell.length_a   1.000
_cell.length_b   1.000
_cell.length_c   1.000
_cell.angle_alpha   90.00
_cell.angle_beta   90.00
_cell.angle_gamma   90.00
#
_symmetry.space_group_name_H-M   'P 1'
#
loop_
_entity.id
_entity.type
_entity.pdbx_description
1 polymer ?
#
loop_
_entity_poly.entity_id
_entity_poly.type
_entity_poly.pdbx_seq_one_letter_code
_entity_poly.pdbx_strand_id
1 'polypeptide(L)'
;MASPDKEIPSTTLHALGGVARSRRTRRIGLGILIFLVLFGLLGFFAAPPLIRHIAEQQLSKQLDRPATIRRIALNPYTLNLEADSIHVGEHGGQGDFIDIAKLVVRPSWTSLFRGAPIVNEIRLDSPRFRIVRYDAQRFNFTDLIEKFSTPSKPDSKPTLFSVSNIQINNGRIDFDDRLLNEKHVVDEWTLGVPYIATLPSKTDIFVEPKLRMRFDGSPIAIDGKTKPFAQSRESEIALKFDRLDVPKLISYVPAKLPVAVTSGLLSSDLSVNFVMSGDTPALRVSGTVDLTDAKVTGPASEPLFAARGVHVAAAGLEPLRNAMHFDEIRLDRPVID
;
A
#
# COMPACT_ATOMS: atom_id res chain seq x y z
N MET A 1 21.08 51.00 53.97
CA MET A 1 21.93 51.29 52.79
C MET A 1 22.92 50.14 52.71
N ALA A 2 23.04 49.30 51.68
CA ALA A 2 22.57 49.31 50.30
C ALA A 2 22.30 47.85 49.83
N SER A 3 21.54 47.75 48.74
CA SER A 3 21.08 46.54 48.04
C SER A 3 22.20 45.85 47.22
N PRO A 4 21.95 44.64 46.68
CA PRO A 4 22.93 43.69 46.14
C PRO A 4 23.20 43.92 44.65
N ASP A 5 24.36 43.49 44.15
CA ASP A 5 24.57 43.30 42.71
C ASP A 5 25.11 41.91 42.41
N LYS A 6 24.23 41.12 41.80
CA LYS A 6 24.47 39.81 41.22
C LYS A 6 24.78 40.06 39.74
N GLU A 7 26.06 40.10 39.38
CA GLU A 7 26.45 40.22 37.97
C GLU A 7 26.06 38.94 37.20
N ILE A 8 25.10 39.09 36.30
CA ILE A 8 24.79 38.14 35.23
C ILE A 8 25.73 38.47 34.07
N PRO A 9 26.46 37.52 33.46
CA PRO A 9 27.42 37.83 32.42
C PRO A 9 26.69 38.23 31.12
N SER A 10 26.69 39.53 30.84
CA SER A 10 26.18 40.17 29.62
C SER A 10 27.08 39.97 28.37
N THR A 11 28.11 39.13 28.50
CA THR A 11 29.23 39.04 27.54
C THR A 11 28.92 38.25 26.26
N THR A 12 27.85 37.46 26.22
CA THR A 12 27.51 36.65 25.02
C THR A 12 26.63 37.37 23.99
N LEU A 13 25.89 38.41 24.38
CA LEU A 13 25.01 39.15 23.47
C LEU A 13 25.74 40.23 22.64
N HIS A 14 26.83 40.82 23.16
CA HIS A 14 27.61 41.82 22.42
C HIS A 14 28.56 41.22 21.37
N ALA A 15 29.02 39.97 21.57
CA ALA A 15 29.87 39.28 20.60
C ALA A 15 29.12 38.93 19.29
N LEU A 16 27.80 38.71 19.36
CA LEU A 16 26.96 38.45 18.19
C LEU A 16 26.68 39.74 17.37
N GLY A 17 26.60 40.90 18.03
CA GLY A 17 26.39 42.20 17.36
C GLY A 17 27.62 42.73 16.59
N GLY A 18 28.84 42.41 17.04
CA GLY A 18 30.08 42.84 16.41
C GLY A 18 30.45 42.05 15.15
N VAL A 19 30.19 40.74 15.13
CA VAL A 19 30.46 39.86 13.97
C VAL A 19 29.49 40.15 12.81
N ALA A 20 28.29 40.66 13.10
CA ALA A 20 27.30 41.06 12.12
C ALA A 20 27.68 42.31 11.30
N ARG A 21 28.65 43.12 11.75
CA ARG A 21 29.08 44.38 11.08
C ARG A 21 30.31 44.26 10.18
N SER A 22 30.96 43.09 10.11
CA SER A 22 32.15 42.92 9.25
C SER A 22 31.77 42.89 7.76
N ARG A 23 32.52 43.60 6.91
CA ARG A 23 32.30 43.62 5.44
C ARG A 23 32.37 42.20 4.83
N ARG A 24 33.13 41.28 5.43
CA ARG A 24 33.24 39.87 5.00
C ARG A 24 31.98 39.08 5.36
N THR A 25 31.47 39.22 6.59
CA THR A 25 30.20 38.59 7.02
C THR A 25 29.04 39.05 6.14
N ARG A 26 28.97 40.36 5.82
CA ARG A 26 27.95 40.91 4.92
C ARG A 26 28.04 40.36 3.49
N ARG A 27 29.24 40.16 2.95
CA ARG A 27 29.44 39.56 1.61
C ARG A 27 29.05 38.07 1.57
N ILE A 28 29.42 37.31 2.60
CA ILE A 28 29.05 35.89 2.72
C ILE A 28 27.53 35.77 2.90
N GLY A 29 26.93 36.57 3.78
CA GLY A 29 25.48 36.60 3.98
C GLY A 29 24.72 36.97 2.70
N LEU A 30 25.20 37.97 1.95
CA LEU A 30 24.63 38.32 0.65
C LEU A 30 24.76 37.17 -0.36
N GLY A 31 25.91 36.49 -0.40
CA GLY A 31 26.12 35.32 -1.27
C GLY A 31 25.16 34.17 -0.95
N ILE A 32 24.97 33.85 0.34
CA ILE A 32 24.01 32.82 0.78
C ILE A 32 22.58 33.23 0.42
N LEU A 33 22.22 34.50 0.62
CA LEU A 33 20.89 35.00 0.25
C LEU A 33 20.65 34.88 -1.25
N ILE A 34 21.61 35.30 -2.08
CA ILE A 34 21.52 35.16 -3.55
C ILE A 34 21.38 33.69 -3.92
N PHE A 35 22.17 32.80 -3.32
CA PHE A 35 22.07 31.37 -3.58
C PHE A 35 20.69 30.83 -3.20
N LEU A 36 20.15 31.16 -2.02
CA LEU A 36 18.83 30.70 -1.59
C LEU A 36 17.72 31.22 -2.51
N VAL A 37 17.80 32.47 -2.94
CA VAL A 37 16.83 33.06 -3.88
C VAL A 37 16.93 32.37 -5.25
N LEU A 38 18.13 32.19 -5.80
CA LEU A 38 18.33 31.51 -7.08
C LEU A 38 17.90 30.05 -7.01
N PHE A 39 18.24 29.34 -5.92
CA PHE A 39 17.80 27.97 -5.67
C PHE A 39 16.28 27.88 -5.58
N GLY A 40 15.64 28.83 -4.89
CA GLY A 40 14.19 28.94 -4.84
C GLY A 40 13.57 29.15 -6.21
N LEU A 41 14.05 30.15 -6.96
CA LEU A 41 13.54 30.47 -8.30
C LEU A 41 13.69 29.28 -9.26
N LEU A 42 14.87 28.66 -9.32
CA LEU A 42 15.10 27.49 -10.16
C LEU A 42 14.25 26.30 -9.69
N GLY A 43 14.17 26.05 -8.39
CA GLY A 43 13.42 24.94 -7.83
C GLY A 43 11.90 25.08 -7.98
N PHE A 44 11.35 26.29 -7.89
CA PHE A 44 9.91 26.52 -8.06
C PHE A 44 9.47 26.66 -9.51
N PHE A 45 10.30 27.22 -10.40
CA PHE A 45 9.89 27.52 -11.77
C PHE A 45 10.54 26.65 -12.84
N ALA A 46 11.83 26.32 -12.69
CA ALA A 46 12.55 25.52 -13.69
C ALA A 46 12.42 24.01 -13.44
N ALA A 47 12.44 23.58 -12.17
CA ALA A 47 12.38 22.17 -11.83
C ALA A 47 11.05 21.50 -12.20
N PRO A 48 9.85 22.07 -11.94
CA PRO A 48 8.60 21.38 -12.24
C PRO A 48 8.38 21.01 -13.72
N PRO A 49 8.58 21.90 -14.72
CA PRO A 49 8.45 21.51 -16.12
C PRO A 49 9.51 20.50 -16.56
N LEU A 50 10.73 20.60 -16.02
CA LEU A 50 11.80 19.64 -16.30
C LEU A 50 11.48 18.24 -15.76
N ILE A 51 11.06 18.16 -14.49
CA ILE A 51 10.65 16.90 -13.85
C ILE A 51 9.48 16.30 -14.62
N ARG A 52 8.50 17.12 -15.03
CA ARG A 52 7.36 16.65 -15.83
C ARG A 52 7.82 15.99 -17.13
N HIS A 53 8.63 16.68 -17.91
CA HIS A 53 9.11 16.15 -19.19
C HIS A 53 9.90 14.85 -19.02
N ILE A 54 10.82 14.82 -18.06
CA ILE A 54 11.64 13.64 -17.78
C ILE A 54 10.77 12.48 -17.27
N ALA A 55 9.82 12.75 -16.37
CA ALA A 55 8.93 11.74 -15.82
C ALA A 55 8.03 11.15 -16.91
N GLU A 56 7.39 11.98 -17.74
CA GLU A 56 6.57 11.52 -18.87
C GLU A 56 7.39 10.66 -19.85
N GLN A 57 8.62 11.07 -20.19
CA GLN A 57 9.51 10.29 -21.06
C GLN A 57 9.95 8.98 -20.43
N GLN A 58 10.36 8.99 -19.16
CA GLN A 58 10.84 7.81 -18.47
C GLN A 58 9.71 6.82 -18.21
N LEU A 59 8.55 7.29 -17.76
CA LEU A 59 7.36 6.45 -17.60
C LEU A 59 6.97 5.85 -18.95
N SER A 60 6.94 6.66 -20.02
CA SER A 60 6.52 6.16 -21.32
C SER A 60 7.48 5.11 -21.87
N LYS A 61 8.78 5.31 -21.69
CA LYS A 61 9.84 4.39 -22.14
C LYS A 61 9.93 3.13 -21.29
N GLN A 62 9.73 3.24 -19.97
CA GLN A 62 9.82 2.10 -19.07
C GLN A 62 8.57 1.22 -19.18
N LEU A 63 7.39 1.83 -19.32
CA LEU A 63 6.12 1.12 -19.41
C LEU A 63 5.72 0.78 -20.85
N ASP A 64 6.44 1.24 -21.87
CA ASP A 64 6.08 1.12 -23.30
C ASP A 64 4.62 1.53 -23.56
N ARG A 65 4.20 2.62 -22.89
CA ARG A 65 2.82 3.12 -22.82
C ARG A 65 2.83 4.64 -22.77
N PRO A 66 1.93 5.36 -23.43
CA PRO A 66 1.91 6.82 -23.36
C PRO A 66 1.58 7.27 -21.93
N ALA A 67 2.48 8.02 -21.30
CA ALA A 67 2.28 8.59 -19.97
C ALA A 67 2.24 10.12 -20.05
N THR A 68 1.26 10.72 -19.38
CA THR A 68 1.10 12.17 -19.30
C THR A 68 0.88 12.59 -17.85
N ILE A 69 1.37 13.77 -17.50
CA ILE A 69 1.21 14.36 -16.16
C ILE A 69 0.72 15.79 -16.36
N ARG A 70 -0.48 16.12 -15.87
CA ARG A 70 -1.06 17.46 -16.10
C ARG A 70 -0.26 18.55 -15.42
N ARG A 71 0.10 18.37 -14.15
CA ARG A 71 0.83 19.36 -13.36
C ARG A 71 1.81 18.69 -12.42
N ILE A 72 3.00 19.27 -12.29
CA ILE A 72 3.94 18.99 -11.22
C ILE A 72 4.18 20.29 -10.45
N ALA A 73 4.28 20.19 -9.13
CA ALA A 73 4.71 21.25 -8.24
C ALA A 73 5.82 20.71 -7.33
N LEU A 74 6.86 21.53 -7.11
CA LEU A 74 7.95 21.21 -6.20
C LEU A 74 8.19 22.39 -5.27
N ASN A 75 8.24 22.13 -3.97
CA ASN A 75 8.85 23.05 -3.02
C ASN A 75 10.31 22.64 -2.80
N PRO A 76 11.30 23.38 -3.32
CA PRO A 76 12.70 22.99 -3.24
C PRO A 76 13.26 23.05 -1.81
N TYR A 77 12.69 23.85 -0.90
CA TYR A 77 13.18 23.92 0.47
C TYR A 77 12.69 22.76 1.34
N THR A 78 11.48 22.25 1.09
CA THR A 78 10.93 21.11 1.82
C THR A 78 11.01 19.79 1.04
N LEU A 79 11.45 19.84 -0.22
CA LEU A 79 11.39 18.74 -1.20
C LEU A 79 9.98 18.19 -1.46
N ASN A 80 8.91 18.93 -1.12
CA ASN A 80 7.54 18.44 -1.33
C ASN A 80 7.23 18.42 -2.84
N LEU A 81 7.09 17.23 -3.40
CA LEU A 81 6.75 16.99 -4.80
C LEU A 81 5.28 16.58 -4.89
N GLU A 82 4.51 17.29 -5.69
CA GLU A 82 3.11 16.97 -5.99
C GLU A 82 2.94 16.81 -7.50
N ALA A 83 2.26 15.74 -7.92
CA ALA A 83 1.88 15.51 -9.30
C ALA A 83 0.37 15.29 -9.40
N ASP A 84 -0.31 16.05 -10.26
CA ASP A 84 -1.76 15.99 -10.44
C ASP A 84 -2.11 15.42 -11.83
N SER A 85 -3.16 14.60 -11.90
CA SER A 85 -3.56 13.78 -13.07
C SER A 85 -2.37 13.16 -13.78
N ILE A 86 -1.86 12.09 -13.18
CA ILE A 86 -0.97 11.17 -13.88
C ILE A 86 -1.88 10.20 -14.62
N HIS A 87 -1.70 10.10 -15.94
CA HIS A 87 -2.43 9.19 -16.79
C HIS A 87 -1.42 8.33 -17.55
N VAL A 88 -1.63 7.01 -17.53
CA VAL A 88 -0.88 6.04 -18.32
C VAL A 88 -1.91 5.29 -19.18
N GLY A 89 -1.77 5.42 -20.48
CA GLY A 89 -2.61 4.72 -21.45
C GLY A 89 -2.19 3.26 -21.61
N GLU A 90 -3.01 2.50 -22.34
CA GLU A 90 -2.73 1.11 -22.67
C GLU A 90 -1.60 0.93 -23.68
N HIS A 91 -1.08 -0.29 -23.75
CA HIS A 91 -0.13 -0.65 -24.80
C HIS A 91 -0.79 -0.48 -26.18
N GLY A 92 -0.11 0.24 -27.09
CA GLY A 92 -0.70 0.65 -28.38
C GLY A 92 -1.56 1.92 -28.32
N GLY A 93 -1.74 2.53 -27.14
CA GLY A 93 -2.27 3.88 -26.96
C GLY A 93 -3.79 4.04 -26.95
N GLN A 94 -4.57 2.96 -27.03
CA GLN A 94 -6.02 3.00 -26.92
C GLN A 94 -6.52 2.45 -25.59
N GLY A 95 -7.08 3.34 -24.75
CA GLY A 95 -7.69 2.99 -23.46
C GLY A 95 -6.82 3.36 -22.27
N ASP A 96 -7.43 3.32 -21.09
CA ASP A 96 -6.82 3.70 -19.83
C ASP A 96 -6.19 2.47 -19.16
N PHE A 97 -4.95 2.59 -18.69
CA PHE A 97 -4.28 1.55 -17.89
C PHE A 97 -4.21 1.96 -16.42
N ILE A 98 -3.68 3.16 -16.14
CA ILE A 98 -3.55 3.73 -14.79
C ILE A 98 -3.92 5.21 -14.83
N ASP A 99 -4.80 5.64 -13.92
CA ASP A 99 -5.11 7.05 -13.66
C ASP A 99 -4.94 7.38 -12.19
N ILE A 100 -4.23 8.45 -11.89
CA ILE A 100 -4.01 8.90 -10.51
C ILE A 100 -4.37 10.38 -10.44
N ALA A 101 -5.32 10.73 -9.58
CA ALA A 101 -5.72 12.12 -9.42
C ALA A 101 -4.62 12.97 -8.81
N LYS A 102 -3.96 12.48 -7.75
CA LYS A 102 -2.85 13.17 -7.10
C LYS A 102 -1.83 12.20 -6.48
N LEU A 103 -0.56 12.48 -6.68
CA LEU A 103 0.57 11.86 -6.00
C LEU A 103 1.33 12.93 -5.22
N VAL A 104 1.59 12.67 -3.95
CA VAL A 104 2.44 13.51 -3.08
C VAL A 104 3.60 12.66 -2.58
N VAL A 105 4.83 13.16 -2.74
CA VAL A 105 6.05 12.53 -2.25
C VAL A 105 6.85 13.57 -1.48
N ARG A 106 7.26 13.24 -0.25
CA ARG A 106 8.06 14.13 0.61
C ARG A 106 9.39 13.47 0.98
N PRO A 107 10.42 13.53 0.12
CA PRO A 107 11.77 13.14 0.47
C PRO A 107 12.32 14.02 1.60
N SER A 108 13.25 13.47 2.38
CA SER A 108 13.91 14.20 3.46
C SER A 108 15.32 14.64 3.06
N TRP A 109 15.69 15.89 3.37
CA TRP A 109 17.07 16.37 3.26
C TRP A 109 18.06 15.54 4.10
N THR A 110 17.58 14.90 5.17
CA THR A 110 18.39 13.97 5.98
C THR A 110 18.96 12.82 5.16
N SER A 111 18.36 12.50 4.00
CA SER A 111 18.86 11.47 3.08
C SER A 111 20.29 11.77 2.62
N LEU A 112 20.60 13.04 2.31
CA LEU A 112 21.94 13.45 1.88
C LEU A 112 22.96 13.33 3.01
N PHE A 113 22.56 13.67 4.25
CA PHE A 113 23.43 13.58 5.42
C PHE A 113 23.66 12.14 5.89
N ARG A 114 22.67 11.25 5.70
CA ARG A 114 22.72 9.84 6.13
C ARG A 114 23.20 8.88 5.04
N GLY A 115 23.33 9.33 3.79
CA GLY A 115 23.70 8.47 2.67
C GLY A 115 22.69 7.36 2.39
N ALA A 116 21.42 7.57 2.73
CA ALA A 116 20.35 6.58 2.57
C ALA A 116 19.05 7.27 2.14
N PRO A 117 18.27 6.70 1.21
CA PRO A 117 16.98 7.27 0.80
C PRO A 117 15.97 7.26 1.95
N ILE A 118 15.53 8.46 2.35
CA ILE A 118 14.51 8.68 3.38
C ILE A 118 13.36 9.48 2.77
N VAL A 119 12.16 8.90 2.80
CA VAL A 119 10.91 9.51 2.36
C VAL A 119 9.96 9.59 3.56
N ASN A 120 9.53 10.80 3.91
CA ASN A 120 8.69 11.06 5.07
C ASN A 120 7.21 10.75 4.80
N GLU A 121 6.77 10.86 3.54
CA GLU A 121 5.39 10.62 3.12
C GLU A 121 5.34 10.20 1.66
N ILE A 122 4.50 9.21 1.37
CA ILE A 122 4.02 8.89 0.03
C ILE A 122 2.51 8.81 0.11
N ARG A 123 1.80 9.69 -0.61
CA ARG A 123 0.34 9.71 -0.63
C ARG A 123 -0.20 9.66 -2.04
N LEU A 124 -1.09 8.72 -2.29
CA LEU A 124 -1.74 8.50 -3.58
C LEU A 124 -3.24 8.69 -3.41
N ASP A 125 -3.80 9.71 -4.05
CA ASP A 125 -5.23 10.00 -3.96
C ASP A 125 -5.93 9.60 -5.27
N SER A 126 -7.00 8.81 -5.10
CA SER A 126 -7.86 8.28 -6.16
C SER A 126 -7.12 7.59 -7.31
N PRO A 127 -6.25 6.60 -7.04
CA PRO A 127 -5.68 5.79 -8.10
C PRO A 127 -6.72 4.83 -8.69
N ARG A 128 -6.74 4.71 -10.01
CA ARG A 128 -7.62 3.84 -10.78
C ARG A 128 -6.77 2.93 -11.64
N PHE A 129 -7.03 1.65 -11.55
CA PHE A 129 -6.34 0.63 -12.33
C PHE A 129 -7.34 -0.11 -13.19
N ARG A 130 -6.99 -0.35 -14.44
CA ARG A 130 -7.75 -1.24 -15.31
C ARG A 130 -6.96 -2.51 -15.53
N ILE A 131 -7.52 -3.63 -15.11
CA ILE A 131 -6.92 -4.95 -15.31
C ILE A 131 -7.82 -5.72 -16.27
N VAL A 132 -7.23 -6.23 -17.34
CA VAL A 132 -7.92 -7.08 -18.32
C VAL A 132 -7.21 -8.41 -18.37
N ARG A 133 -7.94 -9.50 -18.09
CA ARG A 133 -7.44 -10.86 -18.29
C ARG A 133 -7.94 -11.38 -19.63
N TYR A 134 -7.00 -11.75 -20.49
CA TYR A 134 -7.31 -12.29 -21.82
C TYR A 134 -7.39 -13.82 -21.80
N ASP A 135 -6.50 -14.47 -21.05
CA ASP A 135 -6.42 -15.93 -20.92
C ASP A 135 -5.89 -16.35 -19.54
N ALA A 136 -5.56 -17.63 -19.35
CA ALA A 136 -5.14 -18.16 -18.06
C ALA A 136 -3.88 -17.47 -17.48
N GLN A 137 -2.96 -17.01 -18.33
CA GLN A 137 -1.67 -16.42 -17.92
C GLN A 137 -1.42 -15.03 -18.50
N ARG A 138 -2.26 -14.55 -19.43
CA ARG A 138 -2.09 -13.26 -20.08
C ARG A 138 -3.10 -12.23 -19.61
N PHE A 139 -2.53 -11.10 -19.25
CA PHE A 139 -3.18 -9.88 -18.84
C PHE A 139 -2.67 -8.71 -19.70
N ASN A 140 -3.36 -7.59 -19.65
CA ASN A 140 -2.92 -6.32 -20.26
C ASN A 140 -1.59 -5.75 -19.72
N PHE A 141 -1.00 -6.37 -18.69
CA PHE A 141 0.29 -6.00 -18.11
C PHE A 141 1.33 -7.16 -18.11
N THR A 142 1.05 -8.29 -18.76
CA THR A 142 1.99 -9.42 -18.81
C THR A 142 3.34 -9.03 -19.42
N ASP A 143 3.33 -8.17 -20.43
CA ASP A 143 4.53 -7.60 -21.05
C ASP A 143 5.40 -6.83 -20.03
N LEU A 144 4.78 -6.13 -19.08
CA LEU A 144 5.50 -5.45 -18.01
C LEU A 144 6.14 -6.45 -17.04
N ILE A 145 5.44 -7.53 -16.68
CA ILE A 145 6.03 -8.60 -15.85
C ILE A 145 7.24 -9.19 -16.57
N GLU A 146 7.12 -9.58 -17.83
CA GLU A 146 8.22 -10.17 -18.60
C GLU A 146 9.42 -9.22 -18.69
N LYS A 147 9.18 -7.92 -18.92
CA LYS A 147 10.23 -6.90 -18.99
C LYS A 147 10.99 -6.72 -17.66
N PHE A 148 10.29 -6.78 -16.52
CA PHE A 148 10.86 -6.49 -15.21
C PHE A 148 11.21 -7.72 -14.36
N SER A 149 10.92 -8.94 -14.82
CA SER A 149 11.17 -10.17 -14.05
C SER A 149 12.61 -10.68 -14.11
N THR A 150 13.51 -10.02 -14.84
CA THR A 150 14.93 -10.43 -14.92
C THR A 150 15.65 -10.07 -13.60
N PRO A 151 16.08 -11.07 -12.80
CA PRO A 151 16.70 -10.80 -11.51
C PRO A 151 18.06 -10.12 -11.72
N SER A 152 18.23 -8.94 -11.12
CA SER A 152 19.56 -8.35 -10.97
C SER A 152 20.32 -9.11 -9.87
N LYS A 153 21.63 -9.31 -10.04
CA LYS A 153 22.46 -9.97 -9.02
C LYS A 153 22.33 -9.21 -7.69
N PRO A 154 21.98 -9.88 -6.57
CA PRO A 154 21.88 -9.20 -5.29
C PRO A 154 23.26 -8.74 -4.84
N ASP A 155 23.43 -7.44 -4.65
CA ASP A 155 24.59 -6.89 -3.95
C ASP A 155 24.58 -7.38 -2.49
N SER A 156 25.75 -7.68 -1.97
CA SER A 156 25.95 -8.37 -0.68
C SER A 156 25.63 -7.54 0.56
N LYS A 157 25.21 -6.28 0.42
CA LYS A 157 24.85 -5.40 1.55
C LYS A 157 23.38 -4.99 1.49
N PRO A 158 22.63 -5.04 2.62
CA PRO A 158 21.26 -4.55 2.65
C PRO A 158 21.21 -3.06 2.30
N THR A 159 20.40 -2.70 1.30
CA THR A 159 20.11 -1.30 0.99
C THR A 159 19.33 -0.69 2.15
N LEU A 160 19.94 0.30 2.81
CA LEU A 160 19.30 1.04 3.90
C LEU A 160 18.29 2.03 3.32
N PHE A 161 17.03 1.95 3.73
CA PHE A 161 16.00 2.92 3.34
C PHE A 161 14.94 3.09 4.44
N SER A 162 14.23 4.21 4.40
CA SER A 162 13.08 4.48 5.26
C SER A 162 12.00 5.20 4.47
N VAL A 163 10.81 4.63 4.42
CA VAL A 163 9.61 5.28 3.90
C VAL A 163 8.61 5.35 5.03
N SER A 164 8.12 6.54 5.33
CA SER A 164 7.10 6.77 6.35
C SER A 164 5.80 7.25 5.70
N ASN A 165 4.71 7.09 6.43
CA ASN A 165 3.39 7.60 6.11
C ASN A 165 2.95 7.29 4.66
N ILE A 166 2.90 5.99 4.32
CA ILE A 166 2.41 5.53 3.03
C ILE A 166 0.89 5.50 3.10
N GLN A 167 0.23 6.25 2.23
CA GLN A 167 -1.21 6.36 2.18
C GLN A 167 -1.70 6.20 0.74
N ILE A 168 -2.73 5.40 0.57
CA ILE A 168 -3.52 5.35 -0.66
C ILE A 168 -4.97 5.58 -0.25
N ASN A 169 -5.64 6.52 -0.91
CA ASN A 169 -7.00 6.92 -0.57
C ASN A 169 -7.91 6.80 -1.78
N ASN A 170 -9.14 6.32 -1.58
CA ASN A 170 -10.20 6.32 -2.59
C ASN A 170 -9.81 5.62 -3.91
N GLY A 171 -9.06 4.52 -3.81
CA GLY A 171 -8.63 3.78 -4.99
C GLY A 171 -9.75 2.99 -5.64
N ARG A 172 -9.58 2.66 -6.92
CA ARG A 172 -10.47 1.79 -7.70
C ARG A 172 -9.69 0.84 -8.61
N ILE A 173 -10.17 -0.38 -8.74
CA ILE A 173 -9.68 -1.37 -9.69
C ILE A 173 -10.88 -1.89 -10.47
N ASP A 174 -10.87 -1.71 -11.78
CA ASP A 174 -11.82 -2.31 -12.70
C ASP A 174 -11.15 -3.57 -13.29
N PHE A 175 -11.69 -4.74 -12.96
CA PHE A 175 -11.18 -6.03 -13.43
C PHE A 175 -12.14 -6.65 -14.45
N ASP A 176 -11.68 -6.79 -15.69
CA ASP A 176 -12.39 -7.39 -16.83
C ASP A 176 -11.80 -8.78 -17.12
N ASP A 177 -12.44 -9.84 -16.60
CA ASP A 177 -12.04 -11.21 -16.86
C ASP A 177 -12.77 -11.74 -18.10
N ARG A 178 -12.08 -11.70 -19.25
CA ARG A 178 -12.64 -12.20 -20.51
C ARG A 178 -12.59 -13.71 -20.64
N LEU A 179 -11.78 -14.38 -19.83
CA LEU A 179 -11.70 -15.85 -19.82
C LEU A 179 -12.95 -16.43 -19.15
N LEU A 180 -13.37 -15.85 -18.03
CA LEU A 180 -14.55 -16.26 -17.29
C LEU A 180 -15.81 -15.47 -17.67
N ASN A 181 -15.67 -14.44 -18.52
CA ASN A 181 -16.72 -13.49 -18.86
C ASN A 181 -17.34 -12.82 -17.61
N GLU A 182 -16.47 -12.49 -16.66
CA GLU A 182 -16.81 -11.88 -15.38
C GLU A 182 -16.20 -10.49 -15.25
N LYS A 183 -16.84 -9.63 -14.46
CA LYS A 183 -16.34 -8.29 -14.16
C LYS A 183 -16.40 -8.04 -12.67
N HIS A 184 -15.29 -7.57 -12.13
CA HIS A 184 -15.21 -7.19 -10.72
C HIS A 184 -14.77 -5.75 -10.57
N VAL A 185 -15.27 -5.12 -9.51
CA VAL A 185 -14.86 -3.78 -9.11
C VAL A 185 -14.39 -3.83 -7.67
N VAL A 186 -13.15 -3.41 -7.46
CA VAL A 186 -12.65 -3.05 -6.13
C VAL A 186 -12.68 -1.55 -6.01
N ASP A 187 -13.57 -1.00 -5.18
CA ASP A 187 -13.69 0.45 -5.01
C ASP A 187 -13.47 0.88 -3.55
N GLU A 188 -13.36 2.20 -3.38
CA GLU A 188 -13.13 2.88 -2.09
C GLU A 188 -11.93 2.33 -1.31
N TRP A 189 -10.94 1.77 -2.02
CA TRP A 189 -9.85 1.10 -1.32
C TRP A 189 -8.87 2.12 -0.75
N THR A 190 -8.58 1.96 0.53
CA THR A 190 -7.71 2.82 1.32
C THR A 190 -6.67 1.96 2.01
N LEU A 191 -5.40 2.30 1.82
CA LEU A 191 -4.26 1.63 2.44
C LEU A 191 -3.47 2.63 3.27
N GLY A 192 -3.26 2.34 4.55
CA GLY A 192 -2.35 3.09 5.41
C GLY A 192 -1.24 2.19 5.90
N VAL A 193 0.02 2.54 5.64
CA VAL A 193 1.19 1.87 6.22
C VAL A 193 2.05 2.93 6.94
N PRO A 194 2.15 2.87 8.28
CA PRO A 194 2.82 3.91 9.06
C PRO A 194 4.27 4.16 8.68
N TYR A 195 5.06 3.09 8.49
CA TYR A 195 6.39 3.17 7.91
C TYR A 195 6.89 1.79 7.47
N ILE A 196 7.88 1.78 6.58
CA ILE A 196 8.66 0.63 6.13
C ILE A 196 10.12 1.08 6.18
N ALA A 197 10.95 0.42 7.00
CA ALA A 197 12.34 0.82 7.16
C ALA A 197 13.26 -0.38 7.40
N THR A 198 14.41 -0.40 6.72
CA THR A 198 15.48 -1.39 6.92
C THR A 198 16.61 -0.86 7.82
N LEU A 199 16.41 0.30 8.48
CA LEU A 199 17.39 0.85 9.42
C LEU A 199 17.42 0.02 10.71
N PRO A 200 18.60 -0.40 11.21
CA PRO A 200 18.73 -1.29 12.37
C PRO A 200 18.02 -0.82 13.65
N SER A 201 17.83 0.50 13.83
CA SER A 201 17.14 1.05 15.00
C SER A 201 15.61 0.99 14.93
N LYS A 202 15.03 0.40 13.88
CA LYS A 202 13.58 0.41 13.61
C LYS A 202 12.97 -0.96 13.24
N THR A 203 13.75 -2.06 13.35
CA THR A 203 13.32 -3.40 12.91
C THR A 203 12.41 -4.13 13.89
N ASP A 204 12.49 -3.83 15.19
CA ASP A 204 11.70 -4.50 16.26
C ASP A 204 10.44 -3.73 16.69
N ILE A 205 10.04 -2.73 15.93
CA ILE A 205 8.88 -1.89 16.24
C ILE A 205 7.67 -2.39 15.42
N PHE A 206 6.53 -2.54 16.10
CA PHE A 206 5.28 -2.88 15.45
C PHE A 206 4.80 -1.75 14.52
N VAL A 207 4.36 -2.12 13.33
CA VAL A 207 3.59 -1.26 12.42
C VAL A 207 2.17 -1.78 12.32
N GLU A 208 1.23 -0.85 12.21
CA GLU A 208 -0.19 -1.16 12.13
C GLU A 208 -0.75 -0.80 10.74
N PRO A 209 -0.53 -1.64 9.71
CA PRO A 209 -1.10 -1.41 8.40
C PRO A 209 -2.62 -1.60 8.44
N LYS A 210 -3.35 -0.77 7.69
CA LYS A 210 -4.80 -0.87 7.54
C LYS A 210 -5.18 -0.87 6.08
N LEU A 211 -6.02 -1.81 5.67
CA LEU A 211 -6.67 -1.84 4.38
C LEU A 211 -8.18 -1.84 4.59
N ARG A 212 -8.87 -0.96 3.89
CA ARG A 212 -10.32 -0.96 3.73
C ARG A 212 -10.61 -0.97 2.24
N MET A 213 -11.57 -1.75 1.80
CA MET A 213 -12.00 -1.77 0.40
C MET A 213 -13.42 -2.34 0.29
N ARG A 214 -14.01 -2.23 -0.88
CA ARG A 214 -15.23 -2.95 -1.25
C ARG A 214 -14.95 -3.78 -2.48
N PHE A 215 -15.29 -5.06 -2.43
CA PHE A 215 -15.21 -5.98 -3.58
C PHE A 215 -16.63 -6.26 -4.05
N ASP A 216 -16.98 -5.83 -5.27
CA ASP A 216 -18.32 -5.93 -5.83
C ASP A 216 -19.41 -5.41 -4.87
N GLY A 217 -19.11 -4.32 -4.15
CA GLY A 217 -19.99 -3.70 -3.16
C GLY A 217 -19.95 -4.32 -1.76
N SER A 218 -19.26 -5.45 -1.58
CA SER A 218 -19.10 -6.12 -0.28
C SER A 218 -17.91 -5.53 0.47
N PRO A 219 -18.07 -4.98 1.68
CA PRO A 219 -16.97 -4.37 2.40
C PRO A 219 -15.98 -5.41 2.92
N ILE A 220 -14.69 -5.08 2.83
CA ILE A 220 -13.58 -5.85 3.37
C ILE A 220 -12.69 -4.92 4.20
N ALA A 221 -12.37 -5.33 5.41
CA ALA A 221 -11.49 -4.64 6.33
C ALA A 221 -10.37 -5.58 6.79
N ILE A 222 -9.13 -5.11 6.65
CA ILE A 222 -7.94 -5.80 7.14
C ILE A 222 -7.16 -4.85 8.03
N ASP A 223 -7.00 -5.21 9.30
CA ASP A 223 -6.16 -4.50 10.26
C ASP A 223 -4.99 -5.41 10.63
N GLY A 224 -3.78 -4.98 10.32
CA GLY A 224 -2.56 -5.70 10.69
C GLY A 224 -1.85 -5.02 11.84
N LYS A 225 -1.09 -5.81 12.60
CA LYS A 225 -0.07 -5.38 13.54
C LYS A 225 1.11 -6.32 13.37
N THR A 226 2.21 -5.82 12.81
CA THR A 226 3.33 -6.68 12.39
C THR A 226 4.70 -6.08 12.68
N LYS A 227 5.69 -6.95 12.88
CA LYS A 227 7.13 -6.61 12.87
C LYS A 227 7.76 -7.12 11.57
N PRO A 228 7.58 -6.43 10.43
CA PRO A 228 7.89 -6.97 9.10
C PRO A 228 9.38 -7.22 8.85
N PHE A 229 10.26 -6.59 9.65
CA PHE A 229 11.71 -6.69 9.54
C PHE A 229 12.38 -7.39 10.73
N ALA A 230 11.61 -7.79 11.75
CA ALA A 230 12.13 -8.63 12.83
C ALA A 230 12.29 -10.07 12.33
N GLN A 231 13.24 -10.82 12.92
CA GLN A 231 13.41 -12.24 12.57
C GLN A 231 12.14 -13.06 12.81
N SER A 232 11.39 -12.72 13.87
CA SER A 232 10.15 -13.44 14.21
C SER A 232 9.00 -13.14 13.25
N ARG A 233 9.04 -12.02 12.52
CA ARG A 233 7.95 -11.55 11.63
C ARG A 233 6.55 -11.65 12.26
N GLU A 234 6.49 -11.46 13.57
CA GLU A 234 5.27 -11.56 14.37
C GLU A 234 4.20 -10.64 13.76
N SER A 235 3.06 -11.23 13.41
CA SER A 235 1.98 -10.56 12.70
C SER A 235 0.62 -11.01 13.24
N GLU A 236 -0.19 -10.06 13.67
CA GLU A 236 -1.59 -10.23 14.04
C GLU A 236 -2.43 -9.51 12.98
N ILE A 237 -3.38 -10.21 12.37
CA ILE A 237 -4.22 -9.71 11.28
C ILE A 237 -5.68 -9.96 11.64
N ALA A 238 -6.45 -8.90 11.83
CA ALA A 238 -7.90 -8.96 11.88
C ALA A 238 -8.46 -8.79 10.46
N LEU A 239 -9.17 -9.80 9.97
CA LEU A 239 -9.82 -9.82 8.66
C LEU A 239 -11.33 -9.87 8.87
N LYS A 240 -12.03 -8.85 8.36
CA LYS A 240 -13.49 -8.81 8.33
C LYS A 240 -13.98 -8.61 6.93
N PHE A 241 -15.03 -9.32 6.56
CA PHE A 241 -15.76 -9.06 5.33
C PHE A 241 -17.22 -9.40 5.53
N ASP A 242 -18.09 -8.74 4.76
CA ASP A 242 -19.53 -8.92 4.90
C ASP A 242 -20.19 -9.15 3.54
N ARG A 243 -20.98 -10.22 3.46
CA ARG A 243 -21.80 -10.62 2.31
C ARG A 243 -21.04 -10.76 0.99
N LEU A 244 -19.84 -11.34 1.00
CA LEU A 244 -19.14 -11.71 -0.22
C LEU A 244 -19.91 -12.78 -1.01
N ASP A 245 -20.14 -12.51 -2.29
CA ASP A 245 -20.84 -13.38 -3.22
C ASP A 245 -19.97 -14.62 -3.55
N VAL A 246 -20.31 -15.76 -2.93
CA VAL A 246 -19.54 -17.01 -3.08
C VAL A 246 -19.57 -17.55 -4.51
N PRO A 247 -20.73 -17.62 -5.21
CA PRO A 247 -20.78 -17.99 -6.62
C PRO A 247 -19.79 -17.24 -7.51
N LYS A 248 -19.59 -15.93 -7.28
CA LYS A 248 -18.61 -15.16 -8.05
C LYS A 248 -17.16 -15.56 -7.74
N LEU A 249 -16.85 -15.84 -6.48
CA LEU A 249 -15.50 -16.19 -6.04
C LEU A 249 -15.11 -17.63 -6.41
N ILE A 250 -16.07 -18.55 -6.42
CA ILE A 250 -15.80 -19.97 -6.65
C ILE A 250 -15.30 -20.25 -8.07
N SER A 251 -15.64 -19.39 -9.03
CA SER A 251 -15.14 -19.42 -10.41
C SER A 251 -13.60 -19.28 -10.51
N TYR A 252 -12.96 -18.79 -9.45
CA TYR A 252 -11.49 -18.66 -9.35
C TYR A 252 -10.82 -19.81 -8.61
N VAL A 253 -11.56 -20.84 -8.17
CA VAL A 253 -10.99 -22.03 -7.52
C VAL A 253 -10.25 -22.87 -8.58
N PRO A 254 -8.96 -23.22 -8.38
CA PRO A 254 -8.17 -23.94 -9.39
C PRO A 254 -8.67 -25.36 -9.70
N ALA A 255 -9.36 -25.99 -8.75
CA ALA A 255 -9.85 -27.36 -8.87
C ALA A 255 -11.31 -27.39 -9.30
N LYS A 256 -11.66 -28.30 -10.21
CA LYS A 256 -13.06 -28.61 -10.52
C LYS A 256 -13.71 -29.22 -9.29
N LEU A 257 -14.62 -28.49 -8.67
CA LEU A 257 -15.39 -28.98 -7.54
C LEU A 257 -16.49 -29.92 -8.06
N PRO A 258 -16.80 -31.03 -7.36
CA PRO A 258 -17.90 -31.92 -7.71
C PRO A 258 -19.28 -31.30 -7.40
N VAL A 259 -19.32 -30.02 -7.03
CA VAL A 259 -20.50 -29.28 -6.61
C VAL A 259 -20.45 -27.88 -7.20
N ALA A 260 -21.62 -27.30 -7.44
CA ALA A 260 -21.80 -25.91 -7.84
C ALA A 260 -22.50 -25.15 -6.71
N VAL A 261 -21.89 -24.06 -6.24
CA VAL A 261 -22.53 -23.15 -5.29
C VAL A 261 -23.30 -22.13 -6.12
N THR A 262 -24.63 -22.24 -6.13
CA THR A 262 -25.52 -21.37 -6.92
C THR A 262 -25.99 -20.15 -6.14
N SER A 263 -25.89 -20.18 -4.81
CA SER A 263 -26.21 -19.06 -3.94
C SER A 263 -25.44 -19.16 -2.63
N GLY A 264 -25.06 -18.02 -2.06
CA GLY A 264 -24.40 -17.93 -0.78
C GLY A 264 -23.69 -16.61 -0.59
N LEU A 265 -23.93 -15.95 0.54
CA LEU A 265 -23.22 -14.74 0.95
C LEU A 265 -22.36 -15.04 2.17
N LEU A 266 -21.04 -14.84 2.03
CA LEU A 266 -20.06 -15.14 3.07
C LEU A 266 -19.72 -13.89 3.87
N SER A 267 -19.83 -13.98 5.19
CA SER A 267 -19.38 -12.96 6.14
C SER A 267 -18.39 -13.59 7.12
N SER A 268 -17.47 -12.80 7.65
CA SER A 268 -16.46 -13.32 8.56
C SER A 268 -15.84 -12.27 9.46
N ASP A 269 -15.40 -12.71 10.64
CA ASP A 269 -14.58 -11.97 11.59
C ASP A 269 -13.45 -12.90 12.07
N LEU A 270 -12.27 -12.77 11.47
CA LEU A 270 -11.12 -13.65 11.69
C LEU A 270 -9.97 -12.89 12.33
N SER A 271 -9.32 -13.55 13.28
CA SER A 271 -8.00 -13.19 13.78
C SER A 271 -6.98 -14.22 13.29
N VAL A 272 -5.99 -13.75 12.55
CA VAL A 272 -4.90 -14.55 12.00
C VAL A 272 -3.59 -14.13 12.68
N ASN A 273 -2.95 -15.06 13.36
CA ASN A 273 -1.68 -14.86 14.02
C ASN A 273 -0.59 -15.67 13.32
N PHE A 274 0.46 -14.98 12.91
CA PHE A 274 1.63 -15.56 12.25
C PHE A 274 2.90 -15.23 13.03
N VAL A 275 3.75 -16.24 13.21
CA VAL A 275 5.08 -16.06 13.81
C VAL A 275 6.07 -17.02 13.16
N MET A 276 7.31 -16.55 13.02
CA MET A 276 8.46 -17.32 12.59
C MET A 276 9.35 -17.63 13.79
N SER A 277 9.61 -18.90 14.05
CA SER A 277 10.56 -19.36 15.08
C SER A 277 11.75 -20.03 14.39
N GLY A 278 12.82 -19.27 14.15
CA GLY A 278 13.88 -19.68 13.22
C GLY A 278 13.29 -19.82 11.81
N ASP A 279 13.41 -21.01 11.22
CA ASP A 279 12.85 -21.33 9.90
C ASP A 279 11.48 -22.01 9.96
N THR A 280 10.87 -22.11 11.15
CA THR A 280 9.56 -22.77 11.32
C THR A 280 8.43 -21.73 11.39
N PRO A 281 7.51 -21.68 10.40
CA PRO A 281 6.33 -20.85 10.46
C PRO A 281 5.26 -21.49 11.35
N ALA A 282 4.59 -20.67 12.16
CA ALA A 282 3.36 -21.04 12.86
C ALA A 282 2.25 -20.08 12.44
N LEU A 283 1.09 -20.65 12.10
CA LEU A 283 -0.11 -19.93 11.69
C LEU A 283 -1.27 -20.42 12.56
N ARG A 284 -1.91 -19.48 13.26
CA ARG A 284 -3.13 -19.73 14.02
C ARG A 284 -4.24 -18.83 13.51
N VAL A 285 -5.39 -19.41 13.23
CA VAL A 285 -6.60 -18.70 12.79
C VAL A 285 -7.71 -18.97 13.78
N SER A 286 -8.44 -17.93 14.18
CA SER A 286 -9.59 -18.04 15.08
C SER A 286 -10.67 -17.05 14.67
N GLY A 287 -11.91 -17.30 15.04
CA GLY A 287 -13.03 -16.38 14.77
C GLY A 287 -14.21 -17.10 14.13
N THR A 288 -15.02 -16.35 13.39
CA THR A 288 -16.29 -16.83 12.84
C THR A 288 -16.37 -16.66 11.33
N VAL A 289 -17.06 -17.61 10.69
CA VAL A 289 -17.45 -17.56 9.30
C VAL A 289 -18.94 -17.89 9.22
N ASP A 290 -19.69 -17.04 8.53
CA ASP A 290 -21.12 -17.17 8.31
C ASP A 290 -21.39 -17.25 6.81
N LEU A 291 -22.22 -18.20 6.41
CA LEU A 291 -22.73 -18.33 5.05
C LEU A 291 -24.25 -18.27 5.09
N THR A 292 -24.85 -17.24 4.49
CA THR A 292 -26.31 -17.10 4.43
C THR A 292 -26.84 -17.49 3.07
N ASP A 293 -28.04 -18.06 3.05
CA ASP A 293 -28.77 -18.48 1.83
C ASP A 293 -27.95 -19.44 0.94
N ALA A 294 -27.24 -20.38 1.57
CA ALA A 294 -26.42 -21.38 0.89
C ALA A 294 -27.28 -22.29 0.03
N LYS A 295 -26.94 -22.41 -1.26
CA LYS A 295 -27.51 -23.40 -2.18
C LYS A 295 -26.41 -24.06 -2.98
N VAL A 296 -26.34 -25.38 -2.88
CA VAL A 296 -25.33 -26.22 -3.51
C VAL A 296 -26.04 -27.28 -4.33
N THR A 297 -25.65 -27.38 -5.59
CA THR A 297 -26.16 -28.36 -6.54
C THR A 297 -25.04 -29.27 -7.04
N GLY A 298 -25.40 -30.44 -7.55
CA GLY A 298 -24.46 -31.30 -8.25
C GLY A 298 -24.22 -30.86 -9.69
N PRO A 299 -23.37 -31.57 -10.43
CA PRO A 299 -23.02 -31.23 -11.80
C PRO A 299 -24.19 -31.30 -12.79
N ALA A 300 -25.24 -32.09 -12.48
CA ALA A 300 -26.47 -32.16 -13.28
C ALA A 300 -27.56 -31.19 -12.77
N SER A 301 -27.20 -30.20 -11.94
CA SER A 301 -28.10 -29.22 -11.31
C SER A 301 -29.12 -29.84 -10.35
N GLU A 302 -28.88 -31.07 -9.91
CA GLU A 302 -29.62 -31.70 -8.83
C GLU A 302 -29.33 -30.99 -7.49
N PRO A 303 -30.34 -30.70 -6.66
CA PRO A 303 -30.11 -30.13 -5.34
C PRO A 303 -29.32 -31.13 -4.48
N LEU A 304 -28.25 -30.65 -3.82
CA LEU A 304 -27.46 -31.47 -2.88
C LEU A 304 -27.58 -30.96 -1.46
N PHE A 305 -27.57 -29.63 -1.29
CA PHE A 305 -27.61 -29.01 0.02
C PHE A 305 -28.16 -27.59 -0.08
N ALA A 306 -29.07 -27.24 0.82
CA ALA A 306 -29.47 -25.86 1.02
C ALA A 306 -29.55 -25.56 2.53
N ALA A 307 -29.19 -24.34 2.92
CA ALA A 307 -29.36 -23.88 4.30
C ALA A 307 -29.62 -22.38 4.31
N ARG A 308 -30.46 -21.92 5.25
CA ARG A 308 -30.68 -20.49 5.46
C ARG A 308 -29.43 -19.83 6.06
N GLY A 309 -28.74 -20.54 6.94
CA GLY A 309 -27.50 -20.08 7.55
C GLY A 309 -26.59 -21.25 7.90
N VAL A 310 -25.30 -21.09 7.65
CA VAL A 310 -24.24 -21.96 8.15
C VAL A 310 -23.29 -21.08 8.94
N HIS A 311 -23.14 -21.35 10.23
CA HIS A 311 -22.23 -20.65 11.12
C HIS A 311 -21.13 -21.60 11.56
N VAL A 312 -19.88 -21.15 11.47
CA VAL A 312 -18.71 -21.87 11.95
C VAL A 312 -17.90 -20.95 12.84
N ALA A 313 -17.69 -21.35 14.08
CA ALA A 313 -16.80 -20.70 15.03
C ALA A 313 -15.62 -21.63 15.36
N ALA A 314 -14.41 -21.07 15.41
CA ALA A 314 -13.21 -21.80 15.76
C ALA A 314 -12.31 -21.00 16.71
N ALA A 315 -12.01 -21.55 17.89
CA ALA A 315 -11.06 -20.95 18.82
C ALA A 315 -9.60 -21.07 18.35
N GLY A 316 -9.28 -22.05 17.51
CA GLY A 316 -7.90 -22.25 17.05
C GLY A 316 -7.76 -23.29 15.94
N LEU A 317 -7.55 -22.80 14.73
CA LEU A 317 -7.11 -23.57 13.58
C LEU A 317 -5.61 -23.37 13.38
N GLU A 318 -4.84 -24.44 13.37
CA GLU A 318 -3.40 -24.46 13.06
C GLU A 318 -3.17 -25.29 11.78
N PRO A 319 -3.50 -24.75 10.58
CA PRO A 319 -3.49 -25.51 9.33
C PRO A 319 -2.11 -26.04 8.95
N LEU A 320 -1.02 -25.35 9.33
CA LEU A 320 0.36 -25.82 9.10
C LEU A 320 0.73 -27.04 9.96
N ARG A 321 -0.04 -27.29 11.02
CA ARG A 321 0.11 -28.46 11.91
C ARG A 321 -1.02 -29.47 11.74
N ASN A 322 -1.93 -29.25 10.79
CA ASN A 322 -3.14 -30.04 10.58
C ASN A 322 -4.02 -30.19 11.84
N ALA A 323 -3.97 -29.23 12.76
CA ALA A 323 -4.81 -29.23 13.96
C ALA A 323 -5.96 -28.24 13.78
N MET A 324 -7.20 -28.72 13.90
CA MET A 324 -8.40 -27.90 13.75
C MET A 324 -9.29 -28.08 14.98
N HIS A 325 -9.56 -26.99 15.68
CA HIS A 325 -10.50 -26.95 16.81
C HIS A 325 -11.65 -26.00 16.50
N PHE A 326 -12.85 -26.56 16.40
CA PHE A 326 -14.10 -25.84 16.16
C PHE A 326 -14.90 -25.78 17.45
N ASP A 327 -15.41 -24.59 17.78
CA ASP A 327 -16.24 -24.37 18.97
C ASP A 327 -17.71 -24.68 18.67
N GLU A 328 -18.18 -24.19 17.52
CA GLU A 328 -19.57 -24.32 17.09
C GLU A 328 -19.62 -24.50 15.57
N ILE A 329 -20.44 -25.46 15.14
CA ILE A 329 -20.90 -25.57 13.76
C ILE A 329 -22.41 -25.64 13.82
N ARG A 330 -23.09 -24.62 13.31
CA ARG A 330 -24.55 -24.51 13.37
C ARG A 330 -25.13 -24.34 11.97
N LEU A 331 -26.13 -25.14 11.66
CA LEU A 331 -26.91 -25.05 10.43
C LEU A 331 -28.33 -24.62 10.75
N ASP A 332 -28.81 -23.55 10.12
CA ASP A 332 -30.20 -23.09 10.20
C ASP A 332 -30.98 -23.57 8.98
N ARG A 333 -32.03 -24.37 9.25
CA ARG A 333 -32.93 -24.97 8.26
C ARG A 333 -32.18 -25.68 7.13
N PRO A 334 -31.32 -26.67 7.42
CA PRO A 334 -30.68 -27.46 6.38
C PRO A 334 -31.72 -28.33 5.66
N VAL A 335 -31.59 -28.41 4.34
CA VAL A 335 -32.30 -29.32 3.46
C VAL A 335 -31.25 -30.13 2.70
N ILE A 336 -31.37 -31.45 2.75
CA ILE A 336 -30.51 -32.41 2.06
C ILE A 336 -31.47 -33.33 1.29
N ASP A 337 -31.26 -33.45 -0.01
CA ASP A 337 -32.06 -34.30 -0.90
C ASP A 337 -31.36 -35.60 -1.26
#